data_AF-B1YUZ6-F1
#
_entry.id   AF-B1YUZ6-F1
#
_cell.length_a   1.000
_cell.length_b   1.000
_cell.length_c   1.000
_cell.angle_alpha   90.00
_cell.angle_beta   90.00
_cell.angle_gamma   90.00
#
_symmetry.space_group_name_H-M   'P 1'
#
loop_
_entity.id
_entity.type
_entity.pdbx_description
1 polymer ?
#
loop_
_entity_poly.entity_id
_entity_poly.type
_entity_poly.pdbx_seq_one_letter_code
_entity_poly.pdbx_strand_id
1 'polypeptide(L)'
;MSVADHRGGRYLRDVADTYARHFYALDGNQTIVSAAGRGPHRRDVLLHQQAGDEIGHDAYRAACYRGPDVSDRLALLMQPNDSTWLSINLYRAHRSGAFQPREIAAIETLAPLIAQAAQHHYALAGSTQIGIPQLMLARLRGACPALSKRELDVLRGVLEGQSAREIGDTIGVKASSVVTYQKRAYRRLGISSQRQLFALCLQP
;
A
#
# COMPACT_ATOMS: atom_id res chain seq x y z
N MET A 1 26.27 2.64 -4.30
CA MET A 1 25.95 2.73 -2.85
C MET A 1 24.50 3.16 -2.73
N SER A 2 23.64 2.27 -2.24
CA SER A 2 22.18 2.42 -2.25
C SER A 2 21.71 3.48 -1.26
N VAL A 3 20.57 4.15 -1.53
CA VAL A 3 19.87 5.03 -0.57
C VAL A 3 19.67 4.31 0.79
N ALA A 4 19.60 2.98 0.76
CA ALA A 4 19.44 2.13 1.93
C ALA A 4 20.70 1.91 2.79
N ASP A 5 21.91 2.12 2.26
CA ASP A 5 23.15 1.68 2.92
C ASP A 5 23.58 2.56 4.11
N HIS A 6 23.19 3.84 4.13
CA HIS A 6 23.79 4.79 5.08
C HIS A 6 23.09 4.85 6.45
N ARG A 7 21.85 4.37 6.59
CA ARG A 7 21.02 4.61 7.81
C ARG A 7 20.44 3.36 8.47
N GLY A 8 20.72 2.17 7.91
CA GLY A 8 20.35 0.88 8.47
C GLY A 8 18.87 0.51 8.33
N GLY A 9 18.57 -0.79 8.39
CA GLY A 9 17.23 -1.32 8.08
C GLY A 9 16.11 -0.97 9.07
N ARG A 10 16.42 -0.47 10.29
CA ARG A 10 15.39 0.03 11.22
C ARG A 10 14.82 1.38 10.76
N TYR A 11 15.69 2.32 10.42
CA TYR A 11 15.29 3.64 9.93
C TYR A 11 14.37 3.56 8.70
N LEU A 12 14.72 2.71 7.73
CA LEU A 12 13.90 2.51 6.54
C LEU A 12 12.54 1.89 6.84
N ARG A 13 12.45 1.01 7.84
CA ARG A 13 11.17 0.46 8.31
C ARG A 13 10.29 1.56 8.92
N ASP A 14 10.86 2.43 9.74
CA ASP A 14 10.10 3.53 10.35
C ASP A 14 9.57 4.51 9.30
N VAL A 15 10.37 4.79 8.25
CA VAL A 15 9.94 5.59 7.09
C VAL A 15 8.81 4.90 6.33
N ALA A 16 8.93 3.58 6.07
CA ALA A 16 7.89 2.80 5.39
C ALA A 16 6.58 2.76 6.19
N ASP A 17 6.65 2.58 7.51
CA ASP A 17 5.50 2.59 8.41
C ASP A 17 4.83 3.98 8.45
N THR A 18 5.63 5.03 8.56
CA THR A 18 5.14 6.42 8.53
C THR A 18 4.43 6.71 7.21
N TYR A 19 5.01 6.30 6.09
CA TYR A 19 4.42 6.37 4.77
C TYR A 19 3.08 5.65 4.71
N ALA A 20 3.04 4.37 5.11
CA ALA A 20 1.85 3.53 5.01
C ALA A 20 0.68 4.08 5.85
N ARG A 21 0.98 4.62 7.05
CA ARG A 21 -0.01 5.17 7.96
C ARG A 21 -0.54 6.54 7.52
N HIS A 22 0.33 7.44 7.08
CA HIS A 22 -0.02 8.86 6.95
C HIS A 22 -0.04 9.38 5.52
N PHE A 23 0.80 8.85 4.63
CA PHE A 23 1.08 9.46 3.34
C PHE A 23 0.72 8.61 2.12
N TYR A 24 0.34 7.34 2.31
CA TYR A 24 -0.04 6.43 1.22
C TYR A 24 -1.07 7.03 0.24
N ALA A 25 -2.05 7.79 0.75
CA ALA A 25 -3.09 8.42 -0.07
C ALA A 25 -2.59 9.61 -0.91
N LEU A 26 -1.43 10.16 -0.57
CA LEU A 26 -0.79 11.30 -1.26
C LEU A 26 0.28 10.84 -2.26
N ASP A 27 0.56 9.53 -2.31
CA ASP A 27 1.54 8.97 -3.24
C ASP A 27 1.03 9.11 -4.68
N GLY A 28 1.88 9.61 -5.58
CA GLY A 28 1.52 9.79 -6.99
C GLY A 28 1.12 8.49 -7.70
N ASN A 29 1.57 7.34 -7.21
CA ASN A 29 1.15 6.03 -7.71
C ASN A 29 -0.37 5.83 -7.57
N GLN A 30 -1.04 6.45 -6.59
CA GLN A 30 -2.50 6.33 -6.44
C GLN A 30 -3.26 6.89 -7.64
N THR A 31 -2.79 8.00 -8.20
CA THR A 31 -3.35 8.60 -9.42
C THR A 31 -3.19 7.66 -10.61
N ILE A 32 -2.01 7.07 -10.78
CA ILE A 32 -1.75 6.14 -11.89
C ILE A 32 -2.61 4.86 -11.77
N VAL A 33 -2.62 4.25 -10.59
CA VAL A 33 -3.39 3.01 -10.32
C VAL A 33 -4.89 3.23 -10.51
N SER A 34 -5.43 4.36 -10.03
CA SER A 34 -6.87 4.66 -10.19
C SER A 34 -7.28 4.93 -11.63
N ALA A 35 -6.39 5.51 -12.45
CA ALA A 35 -6.62 5.71 -13.88
C ALA A 35 -6.50 4.41 -14.69
N ALA A 36 -5.54 3.55 -14.35
CA ALA A 36 -5.26 2.30 -15.05
C ALA A 36 -6.35 1.23 -14.87
N GLY A 37 -7.06 1.22 -13.73
CA GLY A 37 -8.16 0.28 -13.45
C GLY A 37 -9.39 0.36 -14.39
N ARG A 38 -9.31 1.11 -15.49
CA ARG A 38 -10.38 1.31 -16.48
C ARG A 38 -10.01 0.85 -17.91
N GLY A 39 -8.80 0.31 -18.14
CA GLY A 39 -8.30 -0.02 -19.48
C GLY A 39 -8.07 -1.53 -19.73
N PRO A 40 -8.01 -1.98 -21.01
CA PRO A 40 -7.83 -3.38 -21.40
C PRO A 40 -6.39 -3.93 -21.22
N HIS A 41 -5.46 -3.11 -20.72
CA HIS A 41 -4.03 -3.39 -20.62
C HIS A 41 -3.68 -4.22 -19.37
N ARG A 42 -4.20 -5.45 -19.30
CA ARG A 42 -4.11 -6.34 -18.13
C ARG A 42 -2.72 -6.99 -17.93
N ARG A 43 -1.74 -6.70 -18.79
CA ARG A 43 -0.38 -7.29 -18.79
C ARG A 43 0.76 -6.29 -18.91
N ASP A 44 0.45 -4.99 -18.97
CA ASP A 44 1.47 -3.98 -19.21
C ASP A 44 2.05 -3.48 -17.89
N VAL A 45 3.37 -3.27 -17.88
CA VAL A 45 4.08 -2.66 -16.76
C VAL A 45 4.02 -1.16 -16.98
N LEU A 46 3.46 -0.43 -16.02
CA LEU A 46 3.44 1.04 -16.07
C LEU A 46 4.67 1.57 -15.34
N LEU A 47 5.38 2.49 -15.98
CA LEU A 47 6.46 3.24 -15.34
C LEU A 47 5.93 4.59 -14.86
N HIS A 48 6.28 4.97 -13.64
CA HIS A 48 5.96 6.27 -13.07
C HIS A 48 7.17 6.85 -12.36
N GLN A 49 7.65 7.98 -12.86
CA GLN A 49 8.70 8.77 -12.21
C GLN A 49 8.05 9.83 -11.31
N GLN A 50 8.60 10.05 -10.12
CA GLN A 50 8.20 11.11 -9.23
C GLN A 50 9.43 11.71 -8.56
N ALA A 51 9.72 12.96 -8.90
CA ALA A 51 10.78 13.71 -8.25
C ALA A 51 10.31 14.26 -6.90
N GLY A 52 11.23 14.37 -5.95
CA GLY A 52 10.91 14.81 -4.59
C GLY A 52 10.44 16.26 -4.53
N ASP A 53 10.87 17.11 -5.45
CA ASP A 53 10.48 18.53 -5.55
C ASP A 53 9.06 18.73 -6.09
N GLU A 54 8.58 17.82 -6.95
CA GLU A 54 7.19 17.79 -7.47
C GLU A 54 6.14 17.52 -6.37
N ILE A 55 6.56 17.03 -5.20
CA ILE A 55 5.67 16.71 -4.09
C ILE A 55 5.21 17.98 -3.39
N GLY A 56 3.98 18.41 -3.67
CA GLY A 56 3.40 19.62 -3.06
C GLY A 56 3.15 19.52 -1.55
N HIS A 57 3.01 18.32 -0.99
CA HIS A 57 2.74 18.15 0.44
C HIS A 57 4.03 18.10 1.27
N ASP A 58 4.28 19.14 2.07
CA ASP A 58 5.53 19.31 2.82
C ASP A 58 5.88 18.16 3.77
N ALA A 59 4.95 17.71 4.61
CA ALA A 59 5.25 16.65 5.57
C ALA A 59 5.59 15.30 4.89
N TYR A 60 4.91 14.98 3.79
CA TYR A 60 5.20 13.80 2.99
C TYR A 60 6.59 13.89 2.35
N ARG A 61 6.88 15.03 1.70
CA ARG A 61 8.19 15.30 1.10
C ARG A 61 9.31 15.26 2.14
N ALA A 62 9.10 15.83 3.31
CA ALA A 62 10.08 15.82 4.38
C ALA A 62 10.33 14.41 4.93
N ALA A 63 9.27 13.65 5.23
CA ALA A 63 9.38 12.35 5.87
C ALA A 63 9.87 11.23 4.92
N CYS A 64 9.39 11.23 3.68
CA CYS A 64 9.61 10.12 2.74
C CYS A 64 10.64 10.41 1.65
N TYR A 65 11.01 11.69 1.44
CA TYR A 65 12.01 12.07 0.43
C TYR A 65 13.23 12.73 1.05
N ARG A 66 13.11 13.93 1.63
CA ARG A 66 14.26 14.65 2.21
C ARG A 66 14.90 13.88 3.37
N GLY A 67 14.07 13.35 4.26
CA GLY A 67 14.47 12.53 5.40
C GLY A 67 15.42 11.42 4.97
N PRO A 68 14.97 10.44 4.18
CA PRO A 68 15.82 9.32 3.73
C PRO A 68 16.82 9.66 2.62
N ASP A 69 17.00 10.93 2.26
CA ASP A 69 17.84 11.37 1.12
C ASP A 69 17.44 10.69 -0.20
N VAL A 70 16.17 10.83 -0.56
CA VAL A 70 15.63 10.45 -1.88
C VAL A 70 15.35 11.72 -2.67
N SER A 71 16.00 11.85 -3.83
CA SER A 71 15.71 12.91 -4.80
C SER A 71 14.65 12.53 -5.80
N ASP A 72 14.63 11.26 -6.22
CA ASP A 72 13.80 10.80 -7.32
C ASP A 72 13.45 9.32 -7.14
N ARG A 73 12.26 8.96 -7.59
CA ARG A 73 11.72 7.61 -7.52
C ARG A 73 11.16 7.20 -8.87
N LEU A 74 11.59 6.05 -9.37
CA LEU A 74 10.98 5.38 -10.51
C LEU A 74 10.25 4.11 -10.04
N ALA A 75 8.95 4.06 -10.27
CA ALA A 75 8.09 2.95 -9.90
C ALA A 75 7.72 2.11 -11.13
N LEU A 76 7.85 0.78 -11.01
CA LEU A 76 7.26 -0.19 -11.93
C LEU A 76 5.98 -0.72 -11.29
N LEU A 77 4.84 -0.42 -11.91
CA LEU A 77 3.51 -0.77 -11.43
C LEU A 77 2.94 -1.89 -12.31
N MET A 78 2.40 -2.92 -11.68
CA MET A 78 1.85 -4.08 -12.38
C MET A 78 0.74 -4.74 -11.57
N GLN A 79 -0.12 -5.47 -12.26
CA GLN A 79 -1.29 -6.08 -11.66
C GLN A 79 -1.22 -7.61 -11.75
N PRO A 80 -0.86 -8.34 -10.67
CA PRO A 80 -0.87 -9.81 -10.69
C PRO A 80 -2.30 -10.40 -10.79
N ASN A 81 -3.32 -9.67 -10.31
CA ASN A 81 -4.74 -10.04 -10.39
C ASN A 81 -5.62 -8.79 -10.27
N ASP A 82 -6.91 -8.89 -10.61
CA ASP A 82 -7.83 -7.74 -10.70
C ASP A 82 -7.96 -6.89 -9.42
N SER A 83 -7.60 -7.43 -8.26
CA SER A 83 -7.77 -6.78 -6.97
C SER A 83 -6.49 -6.17 -6.39
N THR A 84 -5.32 -6.49 -6.97
CA THR A 84 -4.03 -6.19 -6.34
C THR A 84 -3.08 -5.52 -7.32
N TRP A 85 -2.46 -4.43 -6.89
CA TRP A 85 -1.33 -3.80 -7.58
C TRP A 85 -0.04 -4.09 -6.82
N LEU A 86 1.02 -4.40 -7.57
CA LEU A 86 2.38 -4.46 -7.08
C LEU A 86 3.14 -3.23 -7.58
N SER A 87 4.01 -2.71 -6.72
CA SER A 87 4.89 -1.59 -7.02
C SER A 87 6.31 -1.97 -6.63
N ILE A 88 7.22 -1.94 -7.60
CA ILE A 88 8.66 -1.99 -7.36
C ILE A 88 9.20 -0.58 -7.50
N ASN A 89 9.87 -0.07 -6.48
CA ASN A 89 10.37 1.30 -6.45
C ASN A 89 11.90 1.31 -6.48
N LEU A 90 12.45 2.05 -7.43
CA LEU A 90 13.85 2.36 -7.55
C LEU A 90 14.06 3.80 -7.08
N TYR A 91 15.01 4.02 -6.17
CA TYR A 91 15.23 5.32 -5.55
C TYR A 91 16.63 5.84 -5.88
N ARG A 92 16.73 7.15 -6.12
CA ARG A 92 17.99 7.89 -6.22
C ARG A 92 18.17 8.83 -5.04
N ALA A 93 19.42 9.00 -4.63
CA ALA A 93 19.81 10.01 -3.66
C ALA A 93 20.11 11.35 -4.33
N HIS A 94 20.03 12.46 -3.59
CA HIS A 94 20.27 13.81 -4.13
C HIS A 94 21.62 13.94 -4.83
N ARG A 95 22.67 13.30 -4.31
CA ARG A 95 24.00 13.28 -4.95
C ARG A 95 24.01 12.70 -6.38
N SER A 96 23.02 11.89 -6.72
CA SER A 96 22.92 11.17 -8.02
C SER A 96 21.96 11.85 -9.00
N GLY A 97 21.32 12.95 -8.58
CA GLY A 97 20.29 13.65 -9.36
C GLY A 97 19.04 12.80 -9.62
N ALA A 98 18.21 13.28 -10.54
CA ALA A 98 17.05 12.56 -11.06
C ALA A 98 17.46 11.51 -12.12
N PHE A 99 16.61 10.51 -12.31
CA PHE A 99 16.74 9.55 -13.41
C PHE A 99 16.69 10.29 -14.74
N GLN A 100 17.66 10.01 -15.60
CA GLN A 100 17.73 10.59 -16.93
C GLN A 100 16.88 9.77 -17.92
N PRO A 101 16.34 10.37 -19.00
CA PRO A 101 15.50 9.66 -19.97
C PRO A 101 16.12 8.37 -20.52
N ARG A 102 17.43 8.39 -20.80
CA ARG A 102 18.19 7.21 -21.26
C ARG A 102 18.21 6.05 -20.24
N GLU A 103 18.24 6.38 -18.96
CA GLU A 103 18.26 5.39 -17.87
C GLU A 103 16.86 4.79 -17.68
N ILE A 104 15.83 5.63 -17.80
CA ILE A 104 14.44 5.19 -17.78
C ILE A 104 14.17 4.23 -18.94
N ALA A 105 14.62 4.56 -20.16
CA ALA A 105 14.48 3.69 -21.33
C ALA A 105 15.20 2.33 -21.15
N ALA A 106 16.37 2.33 -20.52
CA ALA A 106 17.08 1.09 -20.20
C ALA A 106 16.30 0.23 -19.17
N ILE A 107 15.70 0.87 -18.16
CA ILE A 107 14.87 0.19 -17.16
C ILE A 107 13.58 -0.32 -17.79
N GLU A 108 12.96 0.47 -18.67
CA GLU A 108 11.77 0.09 -19.44
C GLU A 108 12.00 -1.18 -20.26
N THR A 109 13.18 -1.30 -20.89
CA THR A 109 13.58 -2.51 -21.63
C THR A 109 13.61 -3.76 -20.73
N LEU A 110 14.00 -3.60 -19.46
CA LEU A 110 14.07 -4.69 -18.48
C LEU A 110 12.77 -4.89 -17.69
N ALA A 111 11.83 -3.94 -17.77
CA ALA A 111 10.62 -3.92 -16.97
C ALA A 111 9.77 -5.19 -17.09
N PRO A 112 9.59 -5.80 -18.28
CA PRO A 112 8.84 -7.06 -18.40
C PRO A 112 9.46 -8.21 -17.60
N LEU A 113 10.79 -8.33 -17.62
CA LEU A 113 11.51 -9.37 -16.87
C LEU A 113 11.36 -9.16 -15.36
N ILE A 114 11.58 -7.92 -14.90
CA ILE A 114 11.42 -7.55 -13.49
C ILE A 114 9.98 -7.82 -13.02
N ALA A 115 9.00 -7.47 -13.84
CA ALA A 115 7.60 -7.68 -13.52
C ALA A 115 7.22 -9.15 -13.42
N GLN A 116 7.68 -9.98 -14.36
CA GLN A 116 7.46 -11.43 -14.29
C GLN A 116 8.08 -12.04 -13.03
N ALA A 117 9.32 -11.67 -12.69
CA ALA A 117 9.97 -12.13 -11.47
C ALA A 117 9.19 -11.70 -10.21
N ALA A 118 8.69 -10.47 -10.18
CA ALA A 118 7.91 -9.93 -9.07
C ALA A 118 6.54 -10.61 -8.92
N GLN A 119 5.82 -10.82 -10.02
CA GLN A 119 4.54 -11.51 -10.03
C GLN A 119 4.70 -12.97 -9.60
N HIS A 120 5.73 -13.65 -10.08
CA HIS A 120 6.04 -15.01 -9.68
C HIS A 120 6.42 -15.10 -8.19
N HIS A 121 7.24 -14.17 -7.70
CA HIS A 121 7.55 -14.08 -6.27
C HIS A 121 6.28 -13.83 -5.45
N TYR A 122 5.40 -12.93 -5.88
CA TYR A 122 4.12 -12.70 -5.21
C TYR A 122 3.22 -13.94 -5.21
N ALA A 123 3.17 -14.70 -6.31
CA ALA A 123 2.41 -15.94 -6.38
C ALA A 123 2.92 -17.02 -5.43
N LEU A 124 4.24 -17.09 -5.20
CA LEU A 124 4.86 -18.11 -4.34
C LEU A 124 4.95 -17.70 -2.86
N ALA A 125 5.35 -16.45 -2.60
CA ALA A 125 5.65 -15.93 -1.27
C ALA A 125 4.62 -14.92 -0.78
N GLY A 126 4.04 -14.13 -1.69
CA GLY A 126 3.04 -13.10 -1.37
C GLY A 126 1.72 -13.67 -0.86
N SER A 127 1.23 -14.79 -1.42
CA SER A 127 0.06 -15.51 -0.87
C SER A 127 0.28 -16.03 0.56
N THR A 128 1.54 -16.27 0.91
CA THR A 128 1.96 -16.88 2.18
C THR A 128 2.37 -15.82 3.22
N GLN A 129 2.70 -14.59 2.77
CA GLN A 129 3.08 -13.45 3.62
C GLN A 129 1.97 -12.44 3.88
N ILE A 130 0.84 -12.51 3.16
CA ILE A 130 -0.38 -11.81 3.57
C ILE A 130 -0.81 -12.44 4.89
N GLY A 131 -0.60 -11.73 6.00
CA GLY A 131 -1.13 -12.15 7.29
C GLY A 131 -2.62 -12.47 7.15
N ILE A 132 -3.08 -13.51 7.85
CA ILE A 132 -4.49 -13.94 7.83
C ILE A 132 -5.46 -12.73 7.90
N PRO A 133 -5.24 -11.70 8.75
CA PRO A 133 -6.11 -10.51 8.79
C PRO A 133 -6.21 -9.73 7.48
N GLN A 134 -5.11 -9.57 6.73
CA GLN A 134 -5.09 -8.85 5.46
C GLN A 134 -5.84 -9.62 4.35
N LEU A 135 -5.74 -10.95 4.32
CA LEU A 135 -6.51 -11.77 3.38
C LEU A 135 -8.01 -11.70 3.69
N MET A 136 -8.34 -11.79 4.99
CA MET A 136 -9.71 -11.65 5.48
C MET A 136 -10.31 -10.27 5.12
N LEU A 137 -9.54 -9.19 5.26
CA LEU A 137 -9.97 -7.85 4.82
C LEU A 137 -10.21 -7.73 3.32
N ALA A 138 -9.37 -8.34 2.49
CA ALA A 138 -9.54 -8.33 1.05
C ALA A 138 -10.87 -9.00 0.66
N ARG A 139 -11.20 -10.13 1.29
CA ARG A 139 -12.51 -10.81 1.11
C ARG A 139 -13.68 -9.93 1.53
N LEU A 140 -13.59 -9.26 2.68
CA LEU A 140 -14.65 -8.36 3.15
C LEU A 140 -14.88 -7.17 2.22
N ARG A 141 -13.82 -6.62 1.61
CA ARG A 141 -13.93 -5.58 0.58
C ARG A 141 -14.62 -6.09 -0.68
N GLY A 142 -14.32 -7.31 -1.12
CA GLY A 142 -14.98 -7.94 -2.25
C GLY A 142 -16.47 -8.18 -1.99
N ALA A 143 -16.81 -8.69 -0.80
CA ALA A 143 -18.18 -8.98 -0.39
C ALA A 143 -19.04 -7.71 -0.16
N CYS A 144 -18.43 -6.64 0.35
CA CYS A 144 -19.11 -5.37 0.58
C CYS A 144 -18.25 -4.18 0.11
N PRO A 145 -18.27 -3.84 -1.19
CA PRO A 145 -17.50 -2.72 -1.75
C PRO A 145 -17.87 -1.36 -1.15
N ALA A 146 -19.04 -1.29 -0.53
CA ALA A 146 -19.56 -0.06 0.03
C ALA A 146 -18.76 0.37 1.28
N LEU A 147 -18.08 -0.56 1.99
CA LEU A 147 -17.33 -0.29 3.23
C LEU A 147 -16.39 0.91 3.10
N SER A 148 -16.49 1.85 4.03
CA SER A 148 -15.62 3.03 4.07
C SER A 148 -14.22 2.68 4.57
N LYS A 149 -13.24 3.53 4.25
CA LYS A 149 -11.86 3.38 4.73
C LYS A 149 -11.79 3.23 6.26
N ARG A 150 -12.51 4.08 7.01
CA ARG A 150 -12.55 4.03 8.48
C ARG A 150 -13.17 2.74 9.02
N GLU A 151 -14.20 2.21 8.36
CA GLU A 151 -14.79 0.92 8.74
C GLU A 151 -13.79 -0.22 8.51
N LEU A 152 -13.06 -0.20 7.40
CA LEU A 152 -12.04 -1.20 7.08
C LEU A 152 -10.84 -1.14 8.03
N ASP A 153 -10.39 0.05 8.40
CA ASP A 153 -9.31 0.23 9.38
C ASP A 153 -9.70 -0.37 10.73
N VAL A 154 -10.97 -0.22 11.14
CA VAL A 154 -11.49 -0.84 12.37
C VAL A 154 -11.60 -2.36 12.24
N LEU A 155 -12.13 -2.88 11.12
CA LEU A 155 -12.21 -4.32 10.90
C LEU A 155 -10.82 -4.98 10.89
N ARG A 156 -9.79 -4.27 10.41
CA ARG A 156 -8.40 -4.74 10.47
C ARG A 156 -7.97 -5.02 11.90
N GLY A 157 -8.09 -4.02 12.77
CA GLY A 157 -7.67 -4.17 14.15
C GLY A 157 -8.46 -5.26 14.89
N VAL A 158 -9.76 -5.41 14.59
CA VAL A 158 -10.59 -6.49 15.15
C VAL A 158 -10.09 -7.88 14.70
N LEU A 159 -9.69 -8.03 13.44
CA LEU A 159 -9.12 -9.27 12.91
C LEU A 159 -7.72 -9.56 13.44
N GLU A 160 -6.98 -8.51 13.81
CA GLU A 160 -5.67 -8.57 14.47
C GLU A 160 -5.79 -8.80 16.00
N GLY A 161 -7.01 -8.87 16.55
CA GLY A 161 -7.24 -9.10 17.98
C GLY A 161 -7.03 -7.87 18.87
N GLN A 162 -6.94 -6.67 18.30
CA GLN A 162 -6.76 -5.42 19.03
C GLN A 162 -8.06 -4.99 19.74
N SER A 163 -7.89 -4.36 20.89
CA SER A 163 -8.96 -3.68 21.62
C SER A 163 -9.38 -2.37 20.95
N ALA A 164 -10.60 -1.89 21.23
CA ALA A 164 -11.08 -0.62 20.70
C ALA A 164 -10.20 0.59 21.07
N ARG A 165 -9.45 0.50 22.18
CA ARG A 165 -8.48 1.51 22.58
C ARG A 165 -7.26 1.49 21.67
N GLU A 166 -6.62 0.33 21.50
CA GLU A 166 -5.44 0.17 20.64
C GLU A 166 -5.73 0.55 19.18
N ILE A 167 -6.92 0.17 18.68
CA ILE A 167 -7.39 0.57 17.35
C ILE A 167 -7.53 2.10 17.28
N GLY A 168 -8.13 2.71 18.31
CA GLY A 168 -8.34 4.16 18.37
C GLY A 168 -7.02 4.92 18.35
N ASP A 169 -6.05 4.47 19.15
CA ASP A 169 -4.70 5.02 19.21
C ASP A 169 -4.00 4.88 17.84
N THR A 170 -4.19 3.75 17.16
CA THR A 170 -3.59 3.47 15.85
C THR A 170 -4.16 4.35 14.72
N ILE A 171 -5.48 4.61 14.71
CA ILE A 171 -6.15 5.33 13.61
C ILE A 171 -6.50 6.78 13.97
N GLY A 172 -6.05 7.26 15.13
CA GLY A 172 -6.21 8.63 15.61
C GLY A 172 -7.65 9.02 15.95
N VAL A 173 -8.41 8.12 16.59
CA VAL A 173 -9.80 8.40 17.04
C VAL A 173 -10.07 7.89 18.44
N LYS A 174 -11.12 8.39 19.08
CA LYS A 174 -11.56 7.88 20.39
C LYS A 174 -12.06 6.44 20.27
N ALA A 175 -11.84 5.63 21.31
CA ALA A 175 -12.36 4.25 21.37
C ALA A 175 -13.89 4.15 21.13
N SER A 176 -14.65 5.17 21.54
CA SER A 176 -16.10 5.25 21.25
C SER A 176 -16.41 5.40 19.76
N SER A 177 -15.56 6.10 19.00
CA SER A 177 -15.66 6.20 17.54
C SER A 177 -15.34 4.86 16.88
N VAL A 178 -14.34 4.12 17.39
CA VAL A 178 -14.03 2.76 16.92
C VAL A 178 -15.26 1.85 17.04
N VAL A 179 -15.90 1.82 18.21
CA VAL A 179 -17.13 1.04 18.43
C VAL A 179 -18.25 1.46 17.47
N THR A 180 -18.38 2.76 17.19
CA THR A 180 -19.36 3.28 16.23
C THR A 180 -19.08 2.79 14.81
N TYR A 181 -17.83 2.87 14.35
CA TYR A 181 -17.44 2.38 13.03
C TYR A 181 -17.60 0.86 12.94
N GLN A 182 -17.24 0.11 13.97
CA GLN A 182 -17.43 -1.34 14.03
C GLN A 182 -18.90 -1.73 13.86
N LYS A 183 -19.81 -1.08 14.60
CA LYS A 183 -21.26 -1.31 14.48
C LYS A 183 -21.78 -1.00 13.08
N ARG A 184 -21.32 0.10 12.47
CA ARG A 184 -21.70 0.44 11.10
C ARG A 184 -21.20 -0.59 10.11
N ALA A 185 -19.94 -1.00 10.21
CA ALA A 185 -19.33 -2.03 9.38
C ALA A 185 -20.11 -3.36 9.48
N TYR A 186 -20.42 -3.81 10.70
CA TYR A 186 -21.18 -5.03 10.94
C TYR A 186 -22.57 -4.98 10.31
N ARG A 187 -23.28 -3.86 10.47
CA ARG A 187 -24.58 -3.66 9.83
C ARG A 187 -24.49 -3.74 8.30
N ARG A 188 -23.44 -3.18 7.69
CA ARG A 188 -23.24 -3.21 6.23
C ARG A 188 -22.86 -4.60 5.72
N LEU A 189 -22.19 -5.38 6.54
CA LEU A 189 -21.84 -6.78 6.29
C LEU A 189 -22.99 -7.76 6.64
N GLY A 190 -24.09 -7.28 7.21
CA GLY A 190 -25.21 -8.14 7.62
C GLY A 190 -24.90 -9.04 8.82
N ILE A 191 -23.94 -8.66 9.66
CA ILE A 191 -23.50 -9.44 10.83
C ILE A 191 -23.73 -8.67 12.13
N SER A 192 -23.71 -9.39 13.25
CA SER A 192 -23.87 -8.82 14.60
C SER A 192 -22.74 -9.20 15.56
N SER A 193 -21.78 -10.03 15.14
CA SER A 193 -20.72 -10.52 16.03
C SER A 193 -19.37 -10.67 15.33
N GLN A 194 -18.28 -10.62 16.11
CA GLN A 194 -16.93 -10.91 15.63
C GLN A 194 -16.79 -12.36 15.15
N ARG A 195 -17.51 -13.32 15.75
CA ARG A 195 -17.55 -14.70 15.26
C ARG A 195 -18.10 -14.79 13.84
N GLN A 196 -19.16 -14.05 13.54
CA GLN A 196 -19.71 -13.97 12.18
C GLN A 196 -18.79 -13.22 11.21
N LEU A 197 -18.04 -12.22 11.68
CA LEU A 197 -16.98 -11.58 10.89
C LEU A 197 -15.96 -12.62 10.42
N PHE A 198 -15.43 -13.44 11.34
CA PHE A 198 -14.51 -14.52 10.98
C PHE A 198 -15.17 -15.54 10.04
N ALA A 199 -16.43 -15.90 10.26
CA ALA A 199 -17.15 -16.82 9.37
C ALA A 199 -17.22 -16.29 7.92
N LEU A 200 -17.57 -15.02 7.73
CA LEU A 200 -17.58 -14.38 6.41
C LEU A 200 -16.20 -14.40 5.74
N CYS A 201 -15.14 -14.25 6.52
CA CYS A 201 -13.78 -14.24 5.97
C CYS A 201 -13.27 -15.65 5.61
N LEU A 202 -13.90 -16.71 6.11
CA LEU A 202 -13.53 -18.11 5.89
C LEU A 202 -14.47 -18.81 4.88
N GLN A 203 -15.52 -18.13 4.42
CA GLN A 203 -16.36 -18.64 3.33
C GLN A 203 -15.57 -18.71 2.01
N PRO A 204 -15.78 -19.77 1.21
CA PRO A 204 -15.07 -19.99 -0.05
C PRO A 204 -15.37 -18.93 -1.11
#